data_AF-A0A1H1XZN8-F1
#
_entry.id   AF-A0A1H1XZN8-F1
#
_cell.length_a   1.000
_cell.length_b   1.000
_cell.length_c   1.000
_cell.angle_alpha   90.00
_cell.angle_beta   90.00
_cell.angle_gamma   90.00
#
_symmetry.space_group_name_H-M   'P 1'
#
loop_
_entity.id
_entity.type
_entity.pdbx_description
1 polymer ?
#
loop_
_entity_poly.entity_id
_entity_poly.type
_entity_poly.pdbx_seq_one_letter_code
_entity_poly.pdbx_strand_id
1 'polypeptide(L)'
;MNNPASNGGPIVALALTPPYIPRQTYPIIHPVAQVGLSRLNYYADSKGLLVLFGPYEGQVPNETGRIYLNGLPAPIPAEVTKDMTSQLEFRIPLGLLSDGVNNLKVSLQRQSSNEGSSELFVLHSLVDPAGNDTDPNPGNSLLNIDVTPKSIGPAEAAAGVIVTMDYPGKQLYDLLTINYGGKTLTHLLVPTAQDPNPETKPVVLTFKTADFAHAPNDPQFIFKYNVISQIADFSGTSSNGVFNPQEFWSKDCVVNVHMDRVELLEAILQEVLGENGDNPKEVDLGKMNGGPLWALVHLIPSIWQATDQIHLTFEAWLNGAMVATHDETLPIGNVPGQFSWSIPNVKVVANSQVRVKFEQNRADKVIGVSKTAEAQVVGTGFPQGFEDWEREAAGTNLPNGIPISLRSGLIVTVLRAATNGGFCNLAATEVLPGLGKISLLIYYNCRIRFSWNYQKSTYVELYHLHNSGSGNRIRFYDTNGLLLSESVIPNSDAGLTLLYYYAPAGRFIGSFEWDASNEVDSGSWIDRIKWM
;
A
#
# COMPACT_ATOMS: atom_id res chain seq x y z
N MET A 1 -58.28 -66.59 57.02
CA MET A 1 -58.99 -65.68 56.09
C MET A 1 -57.96 -64.71 55.54
N ASN A 2 -57.69 -64.80 54.25
CA ASN A 2 -56.81 -63.89 53.52
C ASN A 2 -57.55 -62.59 53.23
N ASN A 3 -56.89 -61.45 53.42
CA ASN A 3 -57.16 -60.23 52.66
C ASN A 3 -55.81 -59.62 52.23
N PRO A 4 -55.69 -59.09 51.00
CA PRO A 4 -54.44 -59.04 50.25
C PRO A 4 -53.67 -57.74 50.44
N ALA A 5 -52.36 -57.83 50.18
CA ALA A 5 -51.47 -56.71 49.97
C ALA A 5 -51.99 -55.80 48.86
N SER A 6 -52.21 -54.51 49.18
CA SER A 6 -52.30 -53.50 48.15
C SER A 6 -50.89 -53.25 47.62
N ASN A 7 -50.66 -53.66 46.37
CA ASN A 7 -49.51 -53.27 45.58
C ASN A 7 -49.43 -51.75 45.52
N GLY A 8 -48.57 -51.15 46.34
CA GLY A 8 -48.02 -49.84 46.02
C GLY A 8 -47.34 -49.98 44.66
N GLY A 9 -47.82 -49.24 43.66
CA GLY A 9 -47.11 -49.11 42.39
C GLY A 9 -45.65 -48.73 42.65
N PRO A 10 -44.73 -48.97 41.69
CA PRO A 10 -43.33 -48.63 41.88
C PRO A 10 -43.25 -47.17 42.32
N ILE A 11 -42.65 -46.96 43.50
CA ILE A 11 -42.20 -45.63 43.91
C ILE A 11 -41.27 -45.20 42.78
N VAL A 12 -41.71 -44.27 41.95
CA VAL A 12 -40.83 -43.63 40.99
C VAL A 12 -39.85 -42.84 41.85
N ALA A 13 -38.67 -43.40 42.10
CA ALA A 13 -37.59 -42.65 42.72
C ALA A 13 -37.35 -41.40 41.85
N LEU A 14 -37.55 -40.22 42.43
CA LEU A 14 -37.31 -38.97 41.73
C LEU A 14 -35.82 -38.90 41.42
N ALA A 15 -35.44 -39.06 40.15
CA ALA A 15 -34.04 -39.13 39.75
C ALA A 15 -33.32 -37.83 40.11
N LEU A 16 -32.13 -37.96 40.72
CA LEU A 16 -31.25 -36.84 41.02
C LEU A 16 -30.88 -36.04 39.75
N THR A 17 -31.00 -34.72 39.82
CA THR A 17 -30.72 -33.79 38.71
C THR A 17 -29.22 -33.72 38.39
N PRO A 18 -28.82 -33.24 37.19
CA PRO A 18 -27.41 -33.03 36.91
C PRO A 18 -26.79 -31.99 37.86
N PRO A 19 -25.46 -32.03 38.09
CA PRO A 19 -24.76 -30.91 38.71
C PRO A 19 -24.91 -29.64 37.85
N TYR A 20 -24.63 -28.48 38.44
CA TYR A 20 -24.76 -27.16 37.81
C TYR A 20 -23.48 -26.35 37.93
N ILE A 21 -23.07 -25.69 36.85
CA ILE A 21 -21.93 -24.77 36.84
C ILE A 21 -22.48 -23.34 36.76
N PRO A 22 -22.30 -22.50 37.81
CA PRO A 22 -22.86 -21.15 37.83
C PRO A 22 -22.41 -20.23 36.69
N ARG A 23 -21.19 -20.42 36.19
CA ARG A 23 -20.58 -19.62 35.12
C ARG A 23 -20.55 -20.34 33.76
N GLN A 24 -21.48 -21.27 33.56
CA GLN A 24 -21.61 -21.95 32.27
C GLN A 24 -22.09 -21.01 31.17
N THR A 25 -21.71 -21.29 29.94
CA THR A 25 -22.23 -20.65 28.73
C THR A 25 -23.42 -21.45 28.22
N TYR A 26 -24.55 -20.77 27.99
CA TYR A 26 -25.76 -21.36 27.42
C TYR A 26 -26.57 -20.28 26.68
N PRO A 27 -27.15 -20.55 25.50
CA PRO A 27 -27.11 -21.82 24.76
C PRO A 27 -25.77 -22.08 24.05
N ILE A 28 -25.51 -23.33 23.70
CA ILE A 28 -24.41 -23.74 22.80
C ILE A 28 -24.96 -24.61 21.66
N ILE A 29 -24.19 -24.80 20.59
CA ILE A 29 -24.58 -25.63 19.45
C ILE A 29 -23.65 -26.84 19.37
N HIS A 30 -24.08 -27.93 20.01
CA HIS A 30 -23.31 -29.17 20.03
C HIS A 30 -24.25 -30.40 20.13
N PRO A 31 -23.95 -31.53 19.46
CA PRO A 31 -24.83 -32.69 19.46
C PRO A 31 -24.95 -33.42 20.82
N VAL A 32 -23.95 -33.27 21.69
CA VAL A 32 -23.85 -33.97 22.99
C VAL A 32 -23.81 -33.03 24.20
N ALA A 33 -22.87 -32.09 24.23
CA ALA A 33 -22.77 -31.11 25.31
C ALA A 33 -24.04 -30.28 25.49
N GLN A 34 -24.40 -30.07 26.75
CA GLN A 34 -25.58 -29.32 27.17
C GLN A 34 -25.23 -27.85 27.44
N VAL A 35 -24.00 -27.60 27.89
CA VAL A 35 -23.50 -26.28 28.29
C VAL A 35 -22.04 -26.12 27.87
N GLY A 36 -21.61 -24.87 27.68
CA GLY A 36 -20.22 -24.53 27.44
C GLY A 36 -19.52 -24.03 28.71
N LEU A 37 -18.19 -24.01 28.69
CA LEU A 37 -17.40 -23.37 29.72
C LEU A 37 -16.15 -22.73 29.10
N SER A 38 -16.12 -21.40 29.05
CA SER A 38 -14.95 -20.64 28.61
C SER A 38 -13.74 -20.84 29.54
N ARG A 39 -12.53 -20.66 29.01
CA ARG A 39 -11.30 -20.65 29.79
C ARG A 39 -11.31 -19.52 30.80
N LEU A 40 -11.81 -18.35 30.43
CA LEU A 40 -12.00 -17.22 31.36
C LEU A 40 -12.79 -17.66 32.60
N ASN A 41 -13.90 -18.38 32.43
CA ASN A 41 -14.73 -18.83 33.54
C ASN A 41 -14.14 -20.04 34.29
N TYR A 42 -13.44 -20.93 33.59
CA TYR A 42 -12.77 -22.07 34.20
C TYR A 42 -11.65 -21.64 35.16
N TYR A 43 -10.84 -20.66 34.76
CA TYR A 43 -9.70 -20.16 35.54
C TYR A 43 -10.04 -18.99 36.47
N ALA A 44 -11.30 -18.55 36.53
CA ALA A 44 -11.67 -17.37 37.29
C ALA A 44 -11.55 -17.51 38.82
N ASP A 45 -11.48 -18.74 39.34
CA ASP A 45 -11.30 -19.02 40.77
C ASP A 45 -10.05 -19.89 40.97
N SER A 46 -9.10 -19.39 41.75
CA SER A 46 -7.85 -20.10 42.06
C SER A 46 -8.05 -21.39 42.85
N LYS A 47 -9.22 -21.58 43.47
CA LYS A 47 -9.61 -22.83 44.15
C LYS A 47 -10.14 -23.90 43.18
N GLY A 48 -10.30 -23.57 41.90
CA GLY A 48 -10.90 -24.43 40.90
C GLY A 48 -12.37 -24.13 40.62
N LEU A 49 -12.89 -24.78 39.58
CA LEU A 49 -14.24 -24.58 39.07
C LEU A 49 -15.27 -24.97 40.12
N LEU A 50 -16.15 -24.03 40.47
CA LEU A 50 -17.29 -24.29 41.33
C LEU A 50 -18.34 -25.08 40.58
N VAL A 51 -18.70 -26.24 41.12
CA VAL A 51 -19.81 -27.06 40.66
C VAL A 51 -20.77 -27.28 41.82
N LEU A 52 -22.02 -26.90 41.61
CA LEU A 52 -23.07 -26.99 42.59
C LEU A 52 -23.89 -28.26 42.36
N PHE A 53 -24.17 -28.98 43.42
CA PHE A 53 -25.19 -30.01 43.40
C PHE A 53 -26.32 -29.57 44.34
N GLY A 54 -27.47 -29.26 43.74
CA GLY A 54 -28.59 -28.68 44.45
C GLY A 54 -29.17 -29.62 45.51
N PRO A 55 -29.98 -29.07 46.44
CA PRO A 55 -30.68 -29.89 47.42
C PRO A 55 -31.58 -30.91 46.74
N TYR A 56 -31.69 -32.10 47.32
CA TYR A 56 -32.46 -33.21 46.75
C TYR A 56 -33.50 -33.75 47.73
N GLU A 57 -34.47 -34.50 47.19
CA GLU A 57 -35.55 -35.06 48.00
C GLU A 57 -35.02 -36.10 48.99
N GLY A 58 -35.41 -35.93 50.26
CA GLY A 58 -34.94 -36.78 51.36
C GLY A 58 -33.47 -36.55 51.73
N GLN A 59 -32.90 -35.39 51.42
CA GLN A 59 -31.60 -34.98 51.92
C GLN A 59 -31.57 -34.91 53.45
N VAL A 60 -30.55 -35.51 54.07
CA VAL A 60 -30.31 -35.44 55.52
C VAL A 60 -28.86 -35.07 55.81
N PRO A 61 -28.52 -34.57 57.02
CA PRO A 61 -27.14 -34.28 57.39
C PRO A 61 -26.24 -35.52 57.35
N ASN A 62 -24.95 -35.31 57.06
CA ASN A 62 -23.88 -36.32 57.05
C ASN A 62 -23.96 -37.35 55.89
N GLU A 63 -24.69 -37.06 54.83
CA GLU A 63 -24.56 -37.79 53.56
C GLU A 63 -23.33 -37.27 52.80
N THR A 64 -22.60 -38.18 52.13
CA THR A 64 -21.36 -37.82 51.43
C THR A 64 -21.58 -37.78 49.93
N GLY A 65 -21.36 -36.63 49.31
CA GLY A 65 -21.36 -36.47 47.85
C GLY A 65 -19.96 -36.53 47.27
N ARG A 66 -19.83 -37.14 46.09
CA ARG A 66 -18.57 -37.23 45.32
C ARG A 66 -18.85 -36.87 43.88
N ILE A 67 -18.05 -35.96 43.30
CA ILE A 67 -18.14 -35.64 41.88
C ILE A 67 -17.06 -36.39 41.09
N TYR A 68 -17.49 -36.97 39.97
CA TYR A 68 -16.67 -37.68 39.00
C TYR A 68 -16.60 -36.84 37.73
N LEU A 69 -15.38 -36.65 37.23
CA LEU A 69 -15.10 -36.00 35.95
C LEU A 69 -14.58 -37.06 34.98
N ASN A 70 -15.18 -37.18 33.80
CA ASN A 70 -14.73 -38.07 32.71
C ASN A 70 -14.49 -39.53 33.15
N GLY A 71 -15.21 -40.02 34.16
CA GLY A 71 -15.03 -41.37 34.69
C GLY A 71 -13.68 -41.60 35.40
N LEU A 72 -12.96 -40.53 35.79
CA LEU A 72 -11.71 -40.64 36.52
C LEU A 72 -11.87 -41.53 37.78
N PRO A 73 -10.89 -42.40 38.07
CA PRO A 73 -11.02 -43.42 39.12
C PRO A 73 -11.07 -42.82 40.53
N ALA A 74 -10.44 -41.66 40.74
CA ALA A 74 -10.52 -40.92 41.98
C ALA A 74 -11.53 -39.76 41.82
N PRO A 75 -12.60 -39.71 42.64
CA PRO A 75 -13.47 -38.55 42.66
C PRO A 75 -12.72 -37.34 43.21
N ILE A 76 -13.18 -36.15 42.84
CA ILE A 76 -12.80 -34.89 43.48
C ILE A 76 -13.17 -34.96 44.98
N PRO A 77 -12.48 -34.21 45.88
CA PRO A 77 -12.76 -34.26 47.31
C PRO A 77 -14.25 -34.25 47.64
N ALA A 78 -14.61 -35.12 48.58
CA ALA A 78 -16.00 -35.34 48.94
C ALA A 78 -16.54 -34.17 49.76
N GLU A 79 -17.80 -33.84 49.52
CA GLU A 79 -18.55 -32.84 50.28
C GLU A 79 -19.59 -33.54 51.14
N VAL A 80 -19.97 -32.92 52.26
CA VAL A 80 -20.92 -33.50 53.22
C VAL A 80 -22.10 -32.57 53.40
N THR A 81 -23.31 -33.13 53.34
CA THR A 81 -24.54 -32.37 53.58
C THR A 81 -24.59 -31.87 55.03
N LYS A 82 -24.83 -30.58 55.20
CA LYS A 82 -24.89 -29.94 56.53
C LYS A 82 -26.30 -29.99 57.13
N ASP A 83 -27.31 -29.82 56.28
CA ASP A 83 -28.72 -29.79 56.63
C ASP A 83 -29.56 -30.35 55.47
N MET A 84 -30.89 -30.22 55.54
CA MET A 84 -31.84 -30.77 54.56
C MET A 84 -32.03 -29.89 53.31
N THR A 85 -31.38 -28.73 53.24
CA THR A 85 -31.64 -27.67 52.25
C THR A 85 -30.38 -27.06 51.64
N SER A 86 -29.21 -27.37 52.19
CA SER A 86 -27.92 -26.87 51.71
C SER A 86 -27.46 -27.61 50.46
N GLN A 87 -27.00 -26.88 49.46
CA GLN A 87 -26.31 -27.44 48.30
C GLN A 87 -24.93 -28.00 48.70
N LEU A 88 -24.42 -28.96 47.91
CA LEU A 88 -23.01 -29.36 47.95
C LEU A 88 -22.20 -28.51 46.97
N GLU A 89 -21.02 -28.07 47.40
CA GLU A 89 -20.14 -27.19 46.63
C GLU A 89 -18.83 -27.89 46.30
N PHE A 90 -18.76 -28.48 45.11
CA PHE A 90 -17.55 -29.14 44.65
C PHE A 90 -16.61 -28.15 43.98
N ARG A 91 -15.30 -28.39 44.14
CA ARG A 91 -14.23 -27.64 43.47
C ARG A 91 -13.44 -28.57 42.57
N ILE A 92 -13.68 -28.49 41.26
CA ILE A 92 -12.88 -29.24 40.29
C ILE A 92 -11.54 -28.51 40.13
N PRO A 93 -10.41 -29.15 40.45
CA PRO A 93 -9.09 -28.57 40.25
C PRO A 93 -8.86 -28.14 38.80
N LEU A 94 -8.16 -27.02 38.64
CA LEU A 94 -7.76 -26.50 37.34
C LEU A 94 -6.85 -27.52 36.61
N GLY A 95 -6.93 -27.53 35.28
CA GLY A 95 -6.17 -28.45 34.42
C GLY A 95 -6.74 -29.87 34.30
N LEU A 96 -7.87 -30.20 34.94
CA LEU A 96 -8.48 -31.54 34.81
C LEU A 96 -9.48 -31.67 33.64
N LEU A 97 -10.13 -30.59 33.21
CA LEU A 97 -10.99 -30.62 32.01
C LEU A 97 -10.14 -30.89 30.76
N SER A 98 -10.61 -31.79 29.91
CA SER A 98 -10.02 -32.06 28.59
C SER A 98 -10.59 -31.10 27.54
N ASP A 99 -9.87 -30.97 26.42
CA ASP A 99 -10.44 -30.38 25.20
C ASP A 99 -11.62 -31.23 24.71
N GLY A 100 -12.71 -30.57 24.31
CA GLY A 100 -13.96 -31.20 23.90
C GLY A 100 -14.98 -31.40 25.02
N VAL A 101 -15.75 -32.48 24.93
CA VAL A 101 -16.86 -32.75 25.85
C VAL A 101 -16.37 -33.43 27.13
N ASN A 102 -16.68 -32.83 28.26
CA ASN A 102 -16.43 -33.34 29.60
C ASN A 102 -17.73 -33.81 30.25
N ASN A 103 -17.69 -34.91 30.99
CA ASN A 103 -18.84 -35.46 31.72
C ASN A 103 -18.65 -35.24 33.23
N LEU A 104 -19.63 -34.60 33.85
CA LEU A 104 -19.73 -34.46 35.30
C LEU A 104 -20.90 -35.25 35.87
N LYS A 105 -20.61 -36.03 36.91
CA LYS A 105 -21.62 -36.84 37.62
C LYS A 105 -21.37 -36.82 39.12
N VAL A 106 -22.44 -36.70 39.91
CA VAL A 106 -22.39 -36.80 41.37
C VAL A 106 -22.89 -38.17 41.81
N SER A 107 -22.19 -38.78 42.75
CA SER A 107 -22.63 -39.97 43.49
C SER A 107 -22.83 -39.59 44.95
N LEU A 108 -24.00 -39.94 45.48
CA LEU A 108 -24.34 -39.78 46.89
C LEU A 108 -24.19 -41.11 47.61
N GLN A 109 -23.47 -41.09 48.73
CA GLN A 109 -23.45 -42.16 49.71
C GLN A 109 -24.44 -41.81 50.82
N ARG A 110 -25.61 -42.45 50.78
CA ARG A 110 -26.70 -42.30 51.74
C ARG A 110 -26.68 -43.44 52.75
N GLN A 111 -27.39 -43.26 53.87
CA GLN A 111 -27.62 -44.37 54.81
C GLN A 111 -28.58 -45.44 54.24
N SER A 112 -29.48 -45.04 53.34
CA SER A 112 -30.50 -45.90 52.74
C SER A 112 -29.95 -46.73 51.56
N SER A 113 -29.23 -46.07 50.65
CA SER A 113 -28.58 -46.69 49.48
C SER A 113 -27.83 -45.62 48.68
N ASN A 114 -26.76 -46.01 47.98
CA ASN A 114 -26.06 -45.07 47.10
C ASN A 114 -26.88 -44.75 45.85
N GLU A 115 -26.79 -43.50 45.39
CA GLU A 115 -27.57 -43.01 44.26
C GLU A 115 -26.70 -42.08 43.38
N GLY A 116 -26.87 -42.16 42.07
CA GLY A 116 -26.12 -41.34 41.11
C GLY A 116 -27.00 -40.30 40.44
N SER A 117 -26.46 -39.10 40.22
CA SER A 117 -27.10 -38.07 39.40
C SER A 117 -27.16 -38.47 37.93
N SER A 118 -28.07 -37.85 37.19
CA SER A 118 -27.89 -37.69 35.75
C SER A 118 -26.60 -36.92 35.43
N GLU A 119 -26.06 -37.13 34.24
CA GLU A 119 -24.79 -36.55 33.80
C GLU A 119 -24.98 -35.13 33.25
N LEU A 120 -24.02 -34.25 33.54
CA LEU A 120 -23.87 -32.96 32.86
C LEU A 120 -22.73 -33.06 31.84
N PHE A 121 -23.03 -32.81 30.57
CA PHE A 121 -22.02 -32.75 29.50
C PHE A 121 -21.63 -31.30 29.21
N VAL A 122 -20.35 -30.98 29.41
CA VAL A 122 -19.79 -29.63 29.34
C VAL A 122 -18.80 -29.56 28.17
N LEU A 123 -19.05 -28.68 27.20
CA LEU A 123 -18.08 -28.37 26.15
C LEU A 123 -17.04 -27.40 26.71
N HIS A 124 -15.78 -27.78 26.64
CA HIS A 124 -14.64 -26.93 26.97
C HIS A 124 -13.64 -26.99 25.82
N SER A 125 -12.93 -25.90 25.55
CA SER A 125 -11.84 -25.93 24.58
C SER A 125 -10.54 -25.45 25.18
N LEU A 126 -9.46 -26.16 24.85
CA LEU A 126 -8.10 -25.75 25.13
C LEU A 126 -7.48 -24.98 23.95
N VAL A 127 -8.24 -24.80 22.86
CA VAL A 127 -7.81 -24.07 21.67
C VAL A 127 -8.26 -22.62 21.80
N ASP A 128 -7.28 -21.74 21.84
CA ASP A 128 -7.49 -20.29 21.95
C ASP A 128 -7.98 -19.76 20.60
N PRO A 129 -9.15 -19.08 20.52
CA PRO A 129 -9.50 -18.34 19.32
C PRO A 129 -8.44 -17.24 19.13
N ALA A 130 -7.76 -17.28 17.99
CA ALA A 130 -6.60 -16.44 17.65
C ALA A 130 -5.28 -16.75 18.37
N GLY A 131 -5.16 -17.85 19.11
CA GLY A 131 -3.88 -18.25 19.71
C GLY A 131 -3.36 -17.29 20.80
N ASN A 132 -2.12 -17.53 21.24
CA ASN A 132 -1.38 -16.64 22.13
C ASN A 132 -0.54 -15.66 21.31
N ASP A 133 -0.91 -14.39 21.31
CA ASP A 133 -0.15 -13.37 20.61
C ASP A 133 1.13 -13.03 21.38
N THR A 134 2.25 -12.93 20.68
CA THR A 134 3.53 -12.53 21.27
C THR A 134 3.98 -11.14 20.82
N ASP A 135 3.20 -10.50 19.94
CA ASP A 135 3.44 -9.12 19.52
C ASP A 135 3.08 -8.15 20.66
N PRO A 136 4.02 -7.28 21.10
CA PRO A 136 3.74 -6.31 22.15
C PRO A 136 2.90 -5.10 21.69
N ASN A 137 2.66 -4.95 20.38
CA ASN A 137 1.89 -3.82 19.85
C ASN A 137 0.37 -4.08 19.95
N PRO A 138 -0.46 -3.03 20.12
CA PRO A 138 -1.91 -3.18 20.12
C PRO A 138 -2.44 -3.84 18.85
N GLY A 139 -3.46 -4.69 19.02
CA GLY A 139 -4.09 -5.45 17.95
C GLY A 139 -3.43 -6.81 17.77
N ASN A 140 -4.25 -7.86 17.87
CA ASN A 140 -3.82 -9.24 17.76
C ASN A 140 -3.26 -9.53 16.36
N SER A 141 -1.99 -9.90 16.30
CA SER A 141 -1.24 -10.17 15.07
C SER A 141 -1.65 -11.49 14.40
N LEU A 142 -2.29 -12.39 15.13
CA LEU A 142 -2.75 -13.70 14.65
C LEU A 142 -4.18 -13.65 14.07
N LEU A 143 -4.92 -12.56 14.31
CA LEU A 143 -6.15 -12.25 13.60
C LEU A 143 -5.81 -11.58 12.26
N ASN A 144 -5.50 -12.38 11.24
CA ASN A 144 -5.17 -11.87 9.91
C ASN A 144 -6.40 -11.26 9.24
N ILE A 145 -6.24 -10.07 8.65
CA ILE A 145 -7.26 -9.37 7.88
C ILE A 145 -6.66 -8.68 6.67
N ASP A 146 -7.26 -8.89 5.51
CA ASP A 146 -6.95 -8.16 4.29
C ASP A 146 -8.22 -7.60 3.65
N VAL A 147 -8.06 -6.46 2.97
CA VAL A 147 -9.11 -5.74 2.26
C VAL A 147 -8.59 -5.43 0.88
N THR A 148 -9.32 -5.87 -0.14
CA THR A 148 -8.98 -5.66 -1.55
C THR A 148 -10.18 -5.07 -2.30
N PRO A 149 -10.02 -3.94 -3.02
CA PRO A 149 -8.80 -3.11 -3.15
C PRO A 149 -8.53 -2.21 -1.93
N LYS A 150 -7.31 -1.68 -1.82
CA LYS A 150 -6.90 -0.72 -0.75
C LYS A 150 -7.37 0.72 -0.98
N SER A 151 -7.80 1.02 -2.22
CA SER A 151 -8.31 2.31 -2.65
C SER A 151 -9.73 2.07 -3.15
N ILE A 152 -10.72 2.58 -2.43
CA ILE A 152 -12.14 2.26 -2.62
C ILE A 152 -12.87 3.54 -3.05
N GLY A 153 -13.14 3.65 -4.34
CA GLY A 153 -14.04 4.63 -4.91
C GLY A 153 -15.42 4.04 -5.24
N PRO A 154 -16.29 4.81 -5.91
CA PRO A 154 -17.62 4.35 -6.29
C PRO A 154 -17.63 3.08 -7.15
N ALA A 155 -16.67 2.94 -8.07
CA ALA A 155 -16.58 1.80 -8.97
C ALA A 155 -16.18 0.51 -8.22
N GLU A 156 -15.15 0.59 -7.37
CA GLU A 156 -14.68 -0.53 -6.56
C GLU A 156 -15.75 -0.97 -5.57
N ALA A 157 -16.41 -0.03 -4.89
CA ALA A 157 -17.49 -0.32 -3.98
C ALA A 157 -18.71 -0.96 -4.69
N ALA A 158 -19.01 -0.56 -5.93
CA ALA A 158 -20.06 -1.19 -6.73
C ALA A 158 -19.67 -2.62 -7.17
N ALA A 159 -18.43 -2.81 -7.64
CA ALA A 159 -17.88 -4.11 -8.02
C ALA A 159 -17.83 -5.08 -6.83
N GLY A 160 -17.57 -4.57 -5.63
CA GLY A 160 -17.53 -5.30 -4.37
C GLY A 160 -16.13 -5.32 -3.79
N VAL A 161 -16.02 -4.83 -2.56
CA VAL A 161 -14.77 -4.84 -1.79
C VAL A 161 -14.71 -6.15 -1.02
N ILE A 162 -13.64 -6.91 -1.21
CA ILE A 162 -13.45 -8.21 -0.58
C ILE A 162 -12.67 -8.02 0.72
N VAL A 163 -13.24 -8.51 1.82
CA VAL A 163 -12.59 -8.59 3.13
C VAL A 163 -12.33 -10.05 3.45
N THR A 164 -11.06 -10.41 3.58
CA THR A 164 -10.62 -11.77 3.90
C THR A 164 -10.08 -11.78 5.33
N MET A 165 -10.57 -12.71 6.15
CA MET A 165 -10.17 -12.86 7.54
C MET A 165 -9.74 -14.31 7.79
N ASP A 166 -8.65 -14.50 8.51
CA ASP A 166 -8.18 -15.83 8.89
C ASP A 166 -7.47 -15.79 10.25
N TYR A 167 -7.55 -16.87 11.01
CA TYR A 167 -7.00 -16.94 12.36
C TYR A 167 -6.79 -18.39 12.82
N PRO A 168 -5.81 -18.63 13.71
CA PRO A 168 -5.59 -19.95 14.31
C PRO A 168 -6.69 -20.30 15.31
N GLY A 169 -6.93 -21.60 15.47
CA GLY A 169 -7.93 -22.09 16.42
C GLY A 169 -9.38 -21.84 16.00
N LYS A 170 -9.61 -21.55 14.71
CA LYS A 170 -10.95 -21.39 14.12
C LYS A 170 -11.83 -22.62 14.40
N GLN A 171 -13.01 -22.39 14.94
CA GLN A 171 -13.99 -23.43 15.25
C GLN A 171 -15.37 -23.10 14.68
N LEU A 172 -16.17 -24.13 14.44
CA LEU A 172 -17.58 -23.96 14.12
C LEU A 172 -18.28 -23.17 15.21
N TYR A 173 -19.18 -22.28 14.76
CA TYR A 173 -19.99 -21.38 15.57
C TYR A 173 -19.20 -20.27 16.28
N ASP A 174 -17.96 -20.01 15.87
CA ASP A 174 -17.30 -18.76 16.17
C ASP A 174 -18.09 -17.57 15.59
N LEU A 175 -18.27 -16.53 16.40
CA LEU A 175 -18.89 -15.28 16.01
C LEU A 175 -17.80 -14.23 15.76
N LEU A 176 -17.66 -13.83 14.50
CA LEU A 176 -16.79 -12.73 14.11
C LEU A 176 -17.57 -11.42 14.22
N THR A 177 -16.98 -10.42 14.86
CA THR A 177 -17.47 -9.03 14.81
C THR A 177 -16.47 -8.18 14.03
N ILE A 178 -16.89 -7.66 12.88
CA ILE A 178 -16.10 -6.83 11.99
C ILE A 178 -16.45 -5.37 12.26
N ASN A 179 -15.47 -4.56 12.64
CA ASN A 179 -15.57 -3.10 12.66
C ASN A 179 -15.05 -2.54 11.32
N TYR A 180 -15.83 -1.70 10.67
CA TYR A 180 -15.51 -1.08 9.39
C TYR A 180 -15.87 0.41 9.43
N GLY A 181 -14.86 1.27 9.60
CA GLY A 181 -15.05 2.72 9.74
C GLY A 181 -16.00 3.09 10.89
N GLY A 182 -15.92 2.37 12.01
CA GLY A 182 -16.75 2.60 13.20
C GLY A 182 -18.11 1.89 13.22
N LYS A 183 -18.57 1.32 12.11
CA LYS A 183 -19.78 0.47 12.06
C LYS A 183 -19.42 -0.99 12.29
N THR A 184 -20.37 -1.79 12.79
CA THR A 184 -20.15 -3.23 13.04
C THR A 184 -21.04 -4.13 12.18
N LEU A 185 -20.47 -5.27 11.76
CA LEU A 185 -21.14 -6.39 11.11
C LEU A 185 -20.75 -7.66 11.84
N THR A 186 -21.70 -8.57 12.06
CA THR A 186 -21.42 -9.88 12.67
C THR A 186 -21.54 -11.00 11.66
N HIS A 187 -20.66 -12.00 11.75
CA HIS A 187 -20.69 -13.20 10.92
C HIS A 187 -20.49 -14.45 11.79
N LEU A 188 -21.47 -15.35 11.79
CA LEU A 188 -21.40 -16.62 12.52
C LEU A 188 -20.89 -17.72 11.59
N LEU A 189 -19.85 -18.43 12.01
CA LEU A 189 -19.28 -19.53 11.24
C LEU A 189 -20.17 -20.77 11.33
N VAL A 190 -21.00 -21.01 10.31
CA VAL A 190 -21.91 -22.16 10.28
C VAL A 190 -21.64 -23.04 9.06
N PRO A 191 -21.71 -24.38 9.20
CA PRO A 191 -21.60 -25.27 8.05
C PRO A 191 -22.83 -25.10 7.16
N THR A 192 -22.61 -25.12 5.84
CA THR A 192 -23.67 -25.06 4.83
C THR A 192 -23.55 -26.24 3.87
N ALA A 193 -24.56 -26.47 3.03
CA ALA A 193 -24.48 -27.52 2.01
C ALA A 193 -23.36 -27.28 0.99
N GLN A 194 -23.06 -26.01 0.69
CA GLN A 194 -21.99 -25.59 -0.22
C GLN A 194 -20.62 -25.56 0.46
N ASP A 195 -20.61 -25.47 1.79
CA ASP A 195 -19.41 -25.33 2.60
C ASP A 195 -19.57 -26.05 3.94
N PRO A 196 -19.35 -27.38 3.97
CA PRO A 196 -19.58 -28.17 5.17
C PRO A 196 -18.50 -28.00 6.25
N ASN A 197 -17.31 -27.49 5.89
CA ASN A 197 -16.17 -27.32 6.81
C ASN A 197 -15.59 -25.89 6.72
N PRO A 198 -16.40 -24.84 6.97
CA PRO A 198 -15.99 -23.45 6.82
C PRO A 198 -14.79 -23.05 7.70
N GLU A 199 -14.56 -23.77 8.80
CA GLU A 199 -13.45 -23.57 9.74
C GLU A 199 -12.06 -23.85 9.14
N THR A 200 -12.02 -24.62 8.06
CA THR A 200 -10.76 -25.05 7.39
C THR A 200 -10.20 -24.03 6.41
N LYS A 201 -10.89 -22.90 6.19
CA LYS A 201 -10.52 -21.88 5.20
C LYS A 201 -10.69 -20.45 5.74
N PRO A 202 -10.18 -19.44 5.03
CA PRO A 202 -10.44 -18.04 5.37
C PRO A 202 -11.93 -17.67 5.22
N VAL A 203 -12.38 -16.76 6.06
CA VAL A 203 -13.71 -16.14 5.98
C VAL A 203 -13.64 -14.99 4.98
N VAL A 204 -14.50 -15.01 3.97
CA VAL A 204 -14.52 -13.99 2.90
C VAL A 204 -15.87 -13.31 2.88
N LEU A 205 -15.88 -11.99 3.09
CA LEU A 205 -17.07 -11.15 3.04
C LEU A 205 -16.95 -10.11 1.92
N THR A 206 -18.08 -9.70 1.35
CA THR A 206 -18.14 -8.67 0.32
C THR A 206 -18.91 -7.46 0.83
N PHE A 207 -18.26 -6.30 0.82
CA PHE A 207 -18.85 -5.00 1.16
C PHE A 207 -19.17 -4.23 -0.12
N LYS A 208 -20.29 -3.50 -0.11
CA LYS A 208 -20.82 -2.79 -1.27
C LYS A 208 -21.00 -1.30 -0.98
N THR A 209 -21.37 -0.52 -1.99
CA THR A 209 -21.58 0.93 -1.91
C THR A 209 -22.33 1.40 -0.65
N ALA A 210 -23.41 0.71 -0.26
CA ALA A 210 -24.20 1.08 0.92
C ALA A 210 -23.44 0.96 2.25
N ASP A 211 -22.42 0.10 2.32
CA ASP A 211 -21.63 -0.10 3.52
C ASP A 211 -20.67 1.06 3.80
N PHE A 212 -20.31 1.85 2.78
CA PHE A 212 -19.40 2.99 2.94
C PHE A 212 -20.13 4.32 3.14
N ALA A 213 -21.47 4.32 3.12
CA ALA A 213 -22.27 5.53 3.15
C ALA A 213 -22.12 6.35 4.45
N HIS A 214 -21.74 5.72 5.57
CA HIS A 214 -21.57 6.41 6.86
C HIS A 214 -20.24 7.14 7.00
N ALA A 215 -19.22 6.73 6.25
CA ALA A 215 -17.91 7.38 6.19
C ALA A 215 -17.42 7.38 4.74
N PRO A 216 -18.06 8.18 3.86
CA PRO A 216 -17.83 8.11 2.43
C PRO A 216 -16.45 8.61 2.01
N ASN A 217 -15.76 9.40 2.83
CA ASN A 217 -14.47 10.03 2.48
C ASN A 217 -13.52 9.97 3.67
N ASP A 218 -12.94 8.80 3.89
CA ASP A 218 -12.00 8.54 4.97
C ASP A 218 -10.73 7.87 4.39
N PRO A 219 -9.62 8.62 4.26
CA PRO A 219 -8.36 8.07 3.76
C PRO A 219 -7.69 7.12 4.77
N GLN A 220 -8.20 7.04 6.00
CA GLN A 220 -7.75 6.16 7.08
C GLN A 220 -8.88 5.24 7.54
N PHE A 221 -9.76 4.82 6.62
CA PHE A 221 -10.87 3.95 6.94
C PHE A 221 -10.34 2.60 7.43
N ILE A 222 -10.62 2.26 8.69
CA ILE A 222 -10.10 1.06 9.35
C ILE A 222 -11.10 -0.10 9.21
N PHE A 223 -10.58 -1.24 8.79
CA PHE A 223 -11.18 -2.56 9.04
C PHE A 223 -10.41 -3.28 10.15
N LYS A 224 -11.13 -3.87 11.09
CA LYS A 224 -10.60 -4.82 12.07
C LYS A 224 -11.69 -5.77 12.54
N TYR A 225 -11.33 -6.89 13.12
CA TYR A 225 -12.32 -7.84 13.65
C TYR A 225 -11.89 -8.48 14.95
N ASN A 226 -12.86 -9.04 15.69
CA ASN A 226 -12.61 -9.91 16.83
C ASN A 226 -13.40 -11.21 16.67
N VAL A 227 -13.07 -12.20 17.50
CA VAL A 227 -13.69 -13.52 17.49
C VAL A 227 -14.18 -13.88 18.90
N ILE A 228 -15.39 -14.44 18.97
CA ILE A 228 -15.94 -15.02 20.18
C ILE A 228 -16.39 -16.44 19.85
N SER A 229 -15.85 -17.45 20.54
CA SER A 229 -16.27 -18.84 20.36
C SER A 229 -17.65 -19.11 20.95
N GLN A 230 -18.30 -20.20 20.55
CA GLN A 230 -19.62 -20.57 21.09
C GLN A 230 -19.63 -20.84 22.61
N ILE A 231 -18.47 -21.13 23.21
CA ILE A 231 -18.34 -21.29 24.67
C ILE A 231 -17.99 -19.97 25.37
N ALA A 232 -17.98 -18.84 24.65
CA ALA A 232 -17.63 -17.50 25.11
C ALA A 232 -16.14 -17.32 25.48
N ASP A 233 -15.23 -17.94 24.73
CA ASP A 233 -13.83 -17.51 24.72
C ASP A 233 -13.65 -16.38 23.71
N PHE A 234 -12.95 -15.33 24.13
CA PHE A 234 -12.67 -14.15 23.31
C PHE A 234 -11.26 -14.24 22.73
N SER A 235 -11.05 -13.69 21.53
CA SER A 235 -9.70 -13.33 21.08
C SER A 235 -9.01 -12.46 22.13
N GLY A 236 -7.72 -12.71 22.37
CA GLY A 236 -6.97 -12.09 23.47
C GLY A 236 -7.22 -12.72 24.85
N THR A 237 -7.87 -13.88 24.92
CA THR A 237 -7.91 -14.70 26.13
C THR A 237 -6.80 -15.75 26.07
N SER A 238 -5.81 -15.65 26.97
CA SER A 238 -4.70 -16.60 27.08
C SER A 238 -5.15 -17.99 27.53
N SER A 239 -4.31 -18.99 27.32
CA SER A 239 -4.55 -20.40 27.70
C SER A 239 -4.89 -20.63 29.18
N ASN A 240 -4.55 -19.70 30.07
CA ASN A 240 -4.91 -19.70 31.49
C ASN A 240 -6.07 -18.76 31.85
N GLY A 241 -6.87 -18.33 30.87
CA GLY A 241 -8.09 -17.56 31.07
C GLY A 241 -7.85 -16.09 31.46
N VAL A 242 -6.71 -15.50 31.13
CA VAL A 242 -6.46 -14.07 31.34
C VAL A 242 -6.83 -13.31 30.07
N PHE A 243 -7.74 -12.34 30.20
CA PHE A 243 -8.16 -11.50 29.08
C PHE A 243 -7.26 -10.27 28.95
N ASN A 244 -6.68 -10.08 27.76
CA ASN A 244 -5.99 -8.86 27.37
C ASN A 244 -6.85 -8.03 26.39
N PRO A 245 -7.40 -6.88 26.81
CA PRO A 245 -8.19 -6.01 25.94
C PRO A 245 -7.44 -5.50 24.70
N GLN A 246 -6.10 -5.43 24.73
CA GLN A 246 -5.30 -4.95 23.61
C GLN A 246 -5.20 -5.96 22.46
N GLU A 247 -5.41 -7.24 22.76
CA GLU A 247 -5.42 -8.37 21.80
C GLU A 247 -6.84 -8.79 21.42
N PHE A 248 -7.85 -8.05 21.87
CA PHE A 248 -9.25 -8.40 21.59
C PHE A 248 -9.56 -8.24 20.10
N TRP A 249 -9.06 -7.18 19.47
CA TRP A 249 -9.24 -6.90 18.04
C TRP A 249 -8.01 -7.30 17.24
N SER A 250 -8.18 -7.58 15.95
CA SER A 250 -7.08 -7.67 15.00
C SER A 250 -6.32 -6.35 14.92
N LYS A 251 -5.14 -6.40 14.30
CA LYS A 251 -4.51 -5.18 13.80
C LYS A 251 -5.43 -4.44 12.82
N ASP A 252 -5.24 -3.13 12.77
CA ASP A 252 -5.98 -2.25 11.87
C ASP A 252 -5.54 -2.49 10.42
N CYS A 253 -6.48 -2.81 9.55
CA CYS A 253 -6.31 -2.83 8.10
C CYS A 253 -6.85 -1.52 7.54
N VAL A 254 -5.94 -0.59 7.25
CA VAL A 254 -6.26 0.75 6.78
C VAL A 254 -6.44 0.75 5.26
N VAL A 255 -7.54 1.34 4.80
CA VAL A 255 -7.82 1.57 3.37
C VAL A 255 -8.26 3.01 3.14
N ASN A 256 -8.10 3.48 1.91
CA ASN A 256 -8.54 4.81 1.50
C ASN A 256 -9.93 4.73 0.86
N VAL A 257 -10.96 5.23 1.55
CA VAL A 257 -12.34 5.34 1.04
C VAL A 257 -12.60 6.76 0.56
N HIS A 258 -13.08 6.89 -0.67
CA HIS A 258 -13.30 8.19 -1.33
C HIS A 258 -14.46 8.13 -2.33
N MET A 259 -15.65 7.95 -1.78
CA MET A 259 -16.91 7.82 -2.52
C MET A 259 -17.35 9.12 -3.19
N ASP A 260 -16.79 10.28 -2.81
CA ASP A 260 -17.10 11.58 -3.42
C ASP A 260 -16.21 11.96 -4.61
N ARG A 261 -15.12 11.23 -4.87
CA ARG A 261 -14.19 11.60 -5.93
C ARG A 261 -14.82 11.39 -7.31
N VAL A 262 -14.60 12.37 -8.17
CA VAL A 262 -15.04 12.33 -9.56
C VAL A 262 -14.06 11.49 -10.37
N GLU A 263 -14.56 10.54 -11.15
CA GLU A 263 -13.74 9.87 -12.18
C GLU A 263 -13.55 10.85 -13.36
N LEU A 264 -12.30 11.20 -13.64
CA LEU A 264 -11.91 12.09 -14.74
C LEU A 264 -11.57 11.24 -15.98
N LEU A 265 -11.72 11.85 -17.16
CA LEU A 265 -11.28 11.22 -18.41
C LEU A 265 -9.75 11.02 -18.39
N GLU A 266 -9.27 10.02 -19.12
CA GLU A 266 -7.83 9.84 -19.33
C GLU A 266 -7.24 11.04 -20.10
N ALA A 267 -5.94 11.28 -19.94
CA ALA A 267 -5.25 12.29 -20.74
C ALA A 267 -5.11 11.80 -22.19
N ILE A 268 -5.23 12.72 -23.14
CA ILE A 268 -4.92 12.42 -24.55
C ILE A 268 -3.42 12.64 -24.74
N LEU A 269 -2.70 11.59 -25.12
CA LEU A 269 -1.28 11.67 -25.43
C LEU A 269 -1.11 12.18 -26.86
N GLN A 270 -0.25 13.19 -27.05
CA GLN A 270 0.06 13.77 -28.35
C GLN A 270 1.57 13.88 -28.53
N GLU A 271 2.09 13.35 -29.64
CA GLU A 271 3.49 13.52 -30.02
C GLU A 271 3.79 14.94 -30.54
N VAL A 272 2.77 15.61 -31.10
CA VAL A 272 2.82 16.99 -31.55
C VAL A 272 1.64 17.78 -30.97
N LEU A 273 1.93 18.85 -30.25
CA LEU A 273 0.90 19.64 -29.57
C LEU A 273 -0.14 20.19 -30.56
N GLY A 274 -1.41 19.86 -30.34
CA GLY A 274 -2.53 20.32 -31.15
C GLY A 274 -2.76 19.53 -32.44
N GLU A 275 -1.99 18.48 -32.71
CA GLU A 275 -2.28 17.54 -33.79
C GLU A 275 -3.47 16.64 -33.41
N ASN A 276 -4.43 16.53 -34.33
CA ASN A 276 -5.57 15.64 -34.17
C ASN A 276 -5.33 14.39 -35.03
N GLY A 277 -5.38 13.21 -34.42
CA GLY A 277 -5.25 11.93 -35.13
C GLY A 277 -4.18 10.99 -34.63
N ASP A 278 -3.53 11.30 -33.50
CA ASP A 278 -2.63 10.36 -32.85
C ASP A 278 -3.38 9.10 -32.38
N ASN A 279 -2.67 7.97 -32.45
CA ASN A 279 -3.22 6.71 -32.01
C ASN A 279 -3.13 6.68 -30.47
N PRO A 280 -4.24 6.61 -29.73
CA PRO A 280 -4.21 6.65 -28.27
C PRO A 280 -3.49 5.45 -27.63
N LYS A 281 -3.11 4.43 -28.42
CA LYS A 281 -2.38 3.24 -27.97
C LYS A 281 -0.91 3.22 -28.38
N GLU A 282 -0.43 4.22 -29.09
CA GLU A 282 0.98 4.32 -29.52
C GLU A 282 1.54 5.69 -29.20
N VAL A 283 2.83 5.73 -28.88
CA VAL A 283 3.62 6.96 -28.84
C VAL A 283 4.80 6.78 -29.79
N ASP A 284 4.77 7.47 -30.92
CA ASP A 284 5.79 7.39 -31.95
C ASP A 284 6.93 8.38 -31.69
N LEU A 285 8.08 7.86 -31.26
CA LEU A 285 9.28 8.67 -31.05
C LEU A 285 9.76 9.39 -32.32
N GLY A 286 9.48 8.83 -33.49
CA GLY A 286 9.74 9.44 -34.79
C GLY A 286 8.90 10.69 -35.02
N LYS A 287 7.61 10.67 -34.66
CA LYS A 287 6.72 11.83 -34.72
C LYS A 287 7.09 12.91 -33.70
N MET A 288 7.44 12.50 -32.48
CA MET A 288 7.88 13.43 -31.43
C MET A 288 9.10 14.26 -31.89
N ASN A 289 9.94 13.72 -32.77
CA ASN A 289 11.03 14.45 -33.44
C ASN A 289 11.95 15.22 -32.46
N GLY A 290 12.25 14.60 -31.31
CA GLY A 290 13.06 15.16 -30.22
C GLY A 290 12.30 16.05 -29.22
N GLY A 291 11.04 16.42 -29.52
CA GLY A 291 10.17 17.20 -28.64
C GLY A 291 9.57 16.39 -27.46
N PRO A 292 8.94 17.07 -26.49
CA PRO A 292 8.26 16.41 -25.37
C PRO A 292 7.00 15.66 -25.85
N LEU A 293 6.55 14.69 -25.04
CA LEU A 293 5.23 14.09 -25.20
C LEU A 293 4.23 15.00 -24.46
N TRP A 294 3.07 15.28 -25.05
CA TRP A 294 2.06 16.12 -24.43
C TRP A 294 0.93 15.27 -23.84
N ALA A 295 0.60 15.50 -22.56
CA ALA A 295 -0.61 14.99 -21.95
C ALA A 295 -1.67 16.10 -21.92
N LEU A 296 -2.71 15.95 -22.76
CA LEU A 296 -3.81 16.89 -22.86
C LEU A 296 -4.94 16.47 -21.91
N VAL A 297 -5.21 17.32 -20.92
CA VAL A 297 -6.27 17.13 -19.94
C VAL A 297 -7.46 18.01 -20.30
N HIS A 298 -8.64 17.40 -20.42
CA HIS A 298 -9.89 18.14 -20.68
C HIS A 298 -10.42 18.78 -19.39
N LEU A 299 -10.47 20.10 -19.37
CA LEU A 299 -10.94 20.89 -18.26
C LEU A 299 -12.41 21.30 -18.45
N ILE A 300 -13.32 20.41 -18.04
CA ILE A 300 -14.77 20.66 -18.07
C ILE A 300 -15.14 21.71 -17.00
N PRO A 301 -15.76 22.86 -17.35
CA PRO A 301 -16.05 23.94 -16.41
C PRO A 301 -16.96 23.57 -15.21
N SER A 302 -17.76 22.51 -15.33
CA SER A 302 -18.60 22.02 -14.22
C SER A 302 -17.82 21.17 -13.20
N ILE A 303 -16.59 20.76 -13.54
CA ILE A 303 -15.73 19.91 -12.70
C ILE A 303 -14.56 20.74 -12.15
N TRP A 304 -13.92 21.53 -13.01
CA TRP A 304 -12.69 22.27 -12.72
C TRP A 304 -12.93 23.74 -12.39
N GLN A 305 -12.10 24.31 -11.54
CA GLN A 305 -12.05 25.74 -11.22
C GLN A 305 -10.62 26.29 -11.21
N ALA A 306 -10.48 27.62 -11.31
CA ALA A 306 -9.19 28.32 -11.41
C ALA A 306 -8.32 28.30 -10.13
N THR A 307 -8.73 27.55 -9.10
CA THR A 307 -7.92 27.32 -7.88
C THR A 307 -7.52 25.86 -7.73
N ASP A 308 -7.91 25.01 -8.68
CA ASP A 308 -7.52 23.61 -8.68
C ASP A 308 -6.07 23.47 -9.15
N GLN A 309 -5.49 22.33 -8.80
CA GLN A 309 -4.20 21.88 -9.30
C GLN A 309 -4.38 20.52 -9.96
N ILE A 310 -3.51 20.23 -10.92
CA ILE A 310 -3.38 18.91 -11.52
C ILE A 310 -2.09 18.32 -10.98
N HIS A 311 -2.15 17.17 -10.33
CA HIS A 311 -0.98 16.34 -10.05
C HIS A 311 -0.93 15.25 -11.10
N LEU A 312 0.09 15.25 -11.97
CA LEU A 312 0.24 14.28 -13.05
C LEU A 312 1.40 13.34 -12.74
N THR A 313 1.14 12.04 -12.93
CA THR A 313 2.15 10.98 -12.85
C THR A 313 2.24 10.28 -14.20
N PHE A 314 3.46 10.21 -14.73
CA PHE A 314 3.85 9.43 -15.90
C PHE A 314 4.84 8.34 -15.49
N GLU A 315 4.66 7.14 -16.02
CA GLU A 315 5.55 6.01 -15.82
C GLU A 315 5.87 5.33 -17.16
N ALA A 316 7.12 4.94 -17.36
CA ALA A 316 7.55 4.11 -18.48
C ALA A 316 8.05 2.76 -17.98
N TRP A 317 7.48 1.68 -18.51
CA TRP A 317 7.74 0.31 -18.11
C TRP A 317 8.37 -0.49 -19.25
N LEU A 318 9.54 -1.06 -19.04
CA LEU A 318 10.21 -1.92 -20.01
C LEU A 318 10.44 -3.29 -19.37
N ASN A 319 9.90 -4.35 -19.99
CA ASN A 319 10.03 -5.73 -19.50
C ASN A 319 9.62 -5.90 -18.02
N GLY A 320 8.56 -5.21 -17.59
CA GLY A 320 8.04 -5.29 -16.22
C GLY A 320 8.80 -4.45 -15.18
N ALA A 321 9.85 -3.73 -15.57
CA ALA A 321 10.56 -2.79 -14.71
C ALA A 321 10.26 -1.34 -15.10
N MET A 322 10.02 -0.48 -14.11
CA MET A 322 9.88 0.96 -14.34
C MET A 322 11.26 1.55 -14.68
N VAL A 323 11.40 2.12 -15.88
CA VAL A 323 12.66 2.67 -16.42
C VAL A 323 12.71 4.19 -16.42
N ALA A 324 11.55 4.86 -16.36
CA ALA A 324 11.47 6.31 -16.20
C ALA A 324 10.16 6.70 -15.53
N THR A 325 10.18 7.86 -14.86
CA THR A 325 9.00 8.50 -14.28
C THR A 325 9.10 10.03 -14.36
N HIS A 326 7.94 10.67 -14.41
CA HIS A 326 7.76 12.11 -14.27
C HIS A 326 6.54 12.35 -13.38
N ASP A 327 6.73 13.11 -12.31
CA ASP A 327 5.72 13.39 -11.30
C ASP A 327 5.83 14.86 -10.93
N GLU A 328 4.76 15.62 -11.15
CA GLU A 328 4.75 17.06 -10.93
C GLU A 328 3.32 17.56 -10.70
N THR A 329 3.18 18.68 -9.97
CA THR A 329 1.90 19.34 -9.69
C THR A 329 1.91 20.75 -10.27
N LEU A 330 0.90 21.09 -11.08
CA LEU A 330 0.76 22.41 -11.71
C LEU A 330 -0.60 23.04 -11.39
N PRO A 331 -0.64 24.36 -11.12
CA PRO A 331 -1.88 25.08 -10.87
C PRO A 331 -2.67 25.35 -12.16
N ILE A 332 -3.99 25.26 -12.06
CA ILE A 332 -4.92 25.70 -13.10
C ILE A 332 -5.21 27.18 -12.84
N GLY A 333 -4.47 28.10 -13.48
CA GLY A 333 -4.68 29.55 -13.29
C GLY A 333 -5.99 30.10 -13.89
N ASN A 334 -6.55 29.40 -14.88
CA ASN A 334 -7.86 29.62 -15.50
C ASN A 334 -8.38 28.28 -16.05
N VAL A 335 -9.66 28.16 -16.41
CA VAL A 335 -10.25 26.93 -16.97
C VAL A 335 -10.40 27.07 -18.51
N PRO A 336 -9.32 26.89 -19.30
CA PRO A 336 -9.30 27.13 -20.76
C PRO A 336 -10.01 26.06 -21.59
N GLY A 337 -10.66 25.06 -20.97
CA GLY A 337 -11.23 23.89 -21.66
C GLY A 337 -10.23 22.76 -21.89
N GLN A 338 -8.94 23.07 -22.11
CA GLN A 338 -7.86 22.09 -22.23
C GLN A 338 -6.57 22.56 -21.55
N PHE A 339 -5.89 21.66 -20.85
CA PHE A 339 -4.59 21.89 -20.25
C PHE A 339 -3.57 20.94 -20.88
N SER A 340 -2.49 21.48 -21.42
CA SER A 340 -1.44 20.69 -22.08
C SER A 340 -0.22 20.60 -21.17
N TRP A 341 0.16 19.39 -20.80
CA TRP A 341 1.31 19.13 -19.94
C TRP A 341 2.46 18.51 -20.75
N SER A 342 3.64 19.12 -20.71
CA SER A 342 4.83 18.57 -21.37
C SER A 342 5.54 17.52 -20.51
N ILE A 343 5.63 16.30 -21.01
CA ILE A 343 6.43 15.21 -20.44
C ILE A 343 7.78 15.19 -21.18
N PRO A 344 8.94 15.32 -20.49
CA PRO A 344 10.23 15.42 -21.16
C PRO A 344 10.54 14.21 -22.06
N ASN A 345 11.07 14.45 -23.26
CA ASN A 345 11.39 13.40 -24.24
C ASN A 345 12.25 12.28 -23.65
N VAL A 346 13.24 12.63 -22.83
CA VAL A 346 14.16 11.68 -22.16
C VAL A 346 13.44 10.66 -21.26
N LYS A 347 12.20 10.93 -20.86
CA LYS A 347 11.38 10.01 -20.05
C LYS A 347 10.60 9.02 -20.91
N VAL A 348 10.46 9.27 -22.21
CA VAL A 348 9.73 8.41 -23.15
C VAL A 348 10.71 7.41 -23.75
N VAL A 349 10.80 6.23 -23.15
CA VAL A 349 11.80 5.21 -23.49
C VAL A 349 11.29 4.30 -24.62
N ALA A 350 12.11 4.09 -25.65
CA ALA A 350 11.77 3.21 -26.76
C ALA A 350 11.38 1.80 -26.29
N ASN A 351 10.37 1.20 -26.93
CA ASN A 351 9.81 -0.11 -26.60
C ASN A 351 9.19 -0.24 -25.19
N SER A 352 9.06 0.86 -24.44
CA SER A 352 8.38 0.83 -23.14
C SER A 352 6.85 0.95 -23.30
N GLN A 353 6.11 0.45 -22.32
CA GLN A 353 4.70 0.79 -22.11
C GLN A 353 4.64 2.01 -21.20
N VAL A 354 3.99 3.08 -21.65
CA VAL A 354 3.80 4.29 -20.86
C VAL A 354 2.41 4.33 -20.24
N ARG A 355 2.33 4.88 -19.03
CA ARG A 355 1.10 5.11 -18.29
C ARG A 355 1.04 6.56 -17.82
N VAL A 356 -0.09 7.22 -18.03
CA VAL A 356 -0.36 8.57 -17.51
C VAL A 356 -1.64 8.58 -16.70
N LYS A 357 -1.54 9.12 -15.49
CA LYS A 357 -2.67 9.36 -14.60
C LYS A 357 -2.55 10.75 -14.00
N PHE A 358 -3.67 11.39 -13.70
CA PHE A 358 -3.67 12.66 -13.01
C PHE A 358 -4.78 12.77 -11.97
N GLU A 359 -4.53 13.61 -10.97
CA GLU A 359 -5.42 13.92 -9.87
C GLU A 359 -5.82 15.40 -9.91
N GLN A 360 -7.09 15.67 -9.63
CA GLN A 360 -7.60 17.02 -9.39
C GLN A 360 -7.52 17.31 -7.90
N ASN A 361 -6.69 18.30 -7.55
CA ASN A 361 -6.49 18.76 -6.19
C ASN A 361 -7.18 20.10 -5.97
N ARG A 362 -7.95 20.21 -4.89
CA ARG A 362 -8.65 21.44 -4.49
C ARG A 362 -8.46 21.64 -3.00
N ALA A 363 -7.82 22.75 -2.62
CA ALA A 363 -7.46 23.03 -1.23
C ALA A 363 -6.77 21.83 -0.56
N ASP A 364 -5.74 21.29 -1.22
CA ASP A 364 -4.93 20.15 -0.79
C ASP A 364 -5.69 18.81 -0.63
N LYS A 365 -6.95 18.72 -1.09
CA LYS A 365 -7.71 17.48 -1.16
C LYS A 365 -7.81 16.98 -2.60
N VAL A 366 -7.52 15.69 -2.80
CA VAL A 366 -7.84 14.98 -4.05
C VAL A 366 -9.35 14.83 -4.16
N ILE A 367 -9.96 15.47 -5.17
CA ILE A 367 -11.41 15.46 -5.42
C ILE A 367 -11.78 14.79 -6.74
N GLY A 368 -10.79 14.47 -7.58
CA GLY A 368 -11.01 13.74 -8.81
C GLY A 368 -9.75 12.98 -9.21
N VAL A 369 -9.93 11.86 -9.89
CA VAL A 369 -8.85 10.98 -10.33
C VAL A 369 -9.15 10.50 -11.74
N SER A 370 -8.17 10.59 -12.63
CA SER A 370 -8.33 10.17 -14.01
C SER A 370 -8.31 8.66 -14.17
N LYS A 371 -8.93 8.20 -15.27
CA LYS A 371 -8.55 6.94 -15.90
C LYS A 371 -7.08 6.99 -16.33
N THR A 372 -6.44 5.82 -16.36
CA THR A 372 -5.05 5.70 -16.81
C THR A 372 -5.01 5.63 -18.33
N ALA A 373 -4.33 6.59 -18.97
CA ALA A 373 -3.96 6.49 -20.37
C ALA A 373 -2.78 5.54 -20.51
N GLU A 374 -2.88 4.55 -21.40
CA GLU A 374 -1.81 3.59 -21.67
C GLU A 374 -1.47 3.52 -23.16
N ALA A 375 -0.18 3.62 -23.48
CA ALA A 375 0.32 3.54 -24.86
C ALA A 375 1.66 2.78 -24.94
N GLN A 376 1.90 2.16 -26.09
CA GLN A 376 3.18 1.52 -26.40
C GLN A 376 4.09 2.52 -27.11
N VAL A 377 5.31 2.72 -26.62
CA VAL A 377 6.30 3.54 -27.30
C VAL A 377 6.88 2.76 -28.47
N VAL A 378 6.80 3.34 -29.67
CA VAL A 378 7.26 2.76 -30.93
C VAL A 378 8.29 3.67 -31.61
N GLY A 379 8.99 3.10 -32.59
CA GLY A 379 10.06 3.79 -33.31
C GLY A 379 11.39 3.81 -32.55
N THR A 380 12.42 4.30 -33.22
CA THR A 380 13.73 4.54 -32.61
C THR A 380 13.81 6.01 -32.22
N GLY A 381 14.08 6.29 -30.95
CA GLY A 381 14.37 7.65 -30.49
C GLY A 381 15.47 8.29 -31.32
N PHE A 382 15.44 9.62 -31.45
CA PHE A 382 16.45 10.36 -32.18
C PHE A 382 17.83 10.18 -31.49
N PRO A 383 18.91 9.83 -32.21
CA PRO A 383 20.22 9.63 -31.62
C PRO A 383 20.72 10.93 -30.97
N GLN A 384 20.89 10.89 -29.65
CA GLN A 384 21.43 12.00 -28.87
C GLN A 384 22.94 12.08 -29.06
N GLY A 385 23.45 13.27 -29.34
CA GLY A 385 24.88 13.56 -29.30
C GLY A 385 25.30 14.14 -27.96
N PHE A 386 26.46 13.69 -27.46
CA PHE A 386 27.02 14.09 -26.17
C PHE A 386 28.53 14.24 -26.29
N GLU A 387 29.05 15.38 -25.83
CA GLU A 387 30.48 15.65 -25.69
C GLU A 387 30.77 16.18 -24.29
N ASP A 388 31.70 15.54 -23.59
CA ASP A 388 32.23 15.91 -22.27
C ASP A 388 33.76 16.06 -22.27
N TRP A 389 34.40 16.01 -23.44
CA TRP A 389 35.84 16.16 -23.69
C TRP A 389 36.74 15.09 -23.05
N GLU A 390 36.21 14.27 -22.14
CA GLU A 390 36.94 13.25 -21.38
C GLU A 390 37.60 12.17 -22.27
N ARG A 391 37.12 12.03 -23.52
CA ARG A 391 37.64 11.06 -24.49
C ARG A 391 38.81 11.59 -25.32
N GLU A 392 39.09 12.88 -25.21
CA GLU A 392 40.12 13.57 -25.97
C GLU A 392 41.37 13.82 -25.11
N ALA A 393 42.50 14.13 -25.75
CA ALA A 393 43.73 14.38 -25.02
C ALA A 393 43.75 15.81 -24.45
N ALA A 394 44.03 15.95 -23.15
CA ALA A 394 44.33 17.25 -22.55
C ALA A 394 45.56 17.89 -23.24
N GLY A 395 45.51 19.20 -23.45
CA GLY A 395 46.49 19.96 -24.22
C GLY A 395 46.23 19.99 -25.73
N THR A 396 45.13 19.39 -26.22
CA THR A 396 44.77 19.46 -27.64
C THR A 396 44.42 20.89 -28.02
N ASN A 397 45.26 21.51 -28.84
CA ASN A 397 45.03 22.85 -29.39
C ASN A 397 44.10 22.77 -30.60
N LEU A 398 43.12 23.68 -30.67
CA LEU A 398 42.21 23.85 -31.79
C LEU A 398 42.74 24.97 -32.70
N PRO A 399 43.26 24.65 -33.90
CA PRO A 399 43.85 25.64 -34.79
C PRO A 399 42.78 26.52 -35.44
N ASN A 400 43.13 27.78 -35.68
CA ASN A 400 42.25 28.75 -36.32
C ASN A 400 41.88 28.32 -37.75
N GLY A 401 40.59 28.34 -38.07
CA GLY A 401 40.04 28.03 -39.39
C GLY A 401 39.99 26.55 -39.76
N ILE A 402 40.45 25.63 -38.92
CA ILE A 402 40.48 24.20 -39.21
C ILE A 402 39.37 23.48 -38.43
N PRO A 403 38.38 22.86 -39.10
CA PRO A 403 37.39 22.01 -38.45
C PRO A 403 38.03 20.75 -37.86
N ILE A 404 37.77 20.47 -36.59
CA ILE A 404 38.19 19.26 -35.89
C ILE A 404 36.96 18.44 -35.55
N SER A 405 36.90 17.22 -36.08
CA SER A 405 35.90 16.22 -35.70
C SER A 405 36.37 15.47 -34.46
N LEU A 406 35.57 15.52 -33.40
CA LEU A 406 35.80 14.80 -32.15
C LEU A 406 35.19 13.40 -32.20
N ARG A 407 35.57 12.54 -31.24
CA ARG A 407 35.06 11.17 -31.15
C ARG A 407 33.56 11.09 -30.87
N SER A 408 32.97 12.14 -30.29
CA SER A 408 31.53 12.27 -30.11
C SER A 408 30.75 12.52 -31.42
N GLY A 409 31.45 12.86 -32.50
CA GLY A 409 30.84 13.34 -33.74
C GLY A 409 30.58 14.85 -33.75
N LEU A 410 30.90 15.57 -32.67
CA LEU A 410 30.93 17.02 -32.65
C LEU A 410 32.08 17.54 -33.53
N ILE A 411 31.81 18.57 -34.31
CA ILE A 411 32.78 19.26 -35.16
C ILE A 411 32.98 20.66 -34.60
N VAL A 412 34.21 20.95 -34.19
CA VAL A 412 34.60 22.23 -33.60
C VAL A 412 35.47 23.00 -34.56
N THR A 413 35.12 24.25 -34.86
CA THR A 413 35.91 25.13 -35.74
C THR A 413 36.15 26.47 -35.06
N VAL A 414 37.41 26.81 -34.82
CA VAL A 414 37.77 28.15 -34.35
C VAL A 414 37.65 29.10 -35.55
N LEU A 415 36.64 29.98 -35.54
CA LEU A 415 36.38 30.95 -36.61
C LEU A 415 37.30 32.17 -36.51
N ARG A 416 37.72 32.51 -35.29
CA ARG A 416 38.64 33.60 -34.99
C ARG A 416 39.42 33.25 -33.72
N ALA A 417 40.74 33.38 -33.78
CA ALA A 417 41.63 33.37 -32.62
C ALA A 417 42.16 34.79 -32.37
N ALA A 418 42.51 35.11 -31.11
CA ALA A 418 43.06 36.43 -30.78
C ALA A 418 44.45 36.63 -31.40
N THR A 419 44.72 37.83 -31.93
CA THR A 419 46.00 38.17 -32.57
C THR A 419 47.19 38.22 -31.59
N ASN A 420 46.94 38.24 -30.28
CA ASN A 420 47.95 38.37 -29.22
C ASN A 420 48.16 37.07 -28.43
N GLY A 421 48.06 35.91 -29.09
CA GLY A 421 48.32 34.61 -28.46
C GLY A 421 47.11 33.97 -27.78
N GLY A 422 45.88 34.34 -28.16
CA GLY A 422 44.70 33.61 -27.71
C GLY A 422 44.52 32.30 -28.48
N PHE A 423 44.11 31.26 -27.78
CA PHE A 423 43.93 29.90 -28.30
C PHE A 423 42.61 29.32 -27.81
N CYS A 424 42.12 28.28 -28.49
CA CYS A 424 41.11 27.41 -27.93
C CYS A 424 41.75 26.04 -27.76
N ASN A 425 41.63 25.43 -26.60
CA ASN A 425 42.22 24.11 -26.35
C ASN A 425 41.40 23.31 -25.34
N LEU A 426 41.58 21.99 -25.39
CA LEU A 426 41.09 21.09 -24.36
C LEU A 426 42.11 21.12 -23.22
N ALA A 427 41.71 21.55 -22.04
CA ALA A 427 42.63 21.73 -20.91
C ALA A 427 42.18 20.89 -19.72
N ALA A 428 43.17 20.42 -18.95
CA ALA A 428 42.92 19.73 -17.69
C ALA A 428 42.41 20.72 -16.64
N THR A 429 41.34 20.36 -15.94
CA THR A 429 40.55 21.28 -15.10
C THR A 429 40.53 20.88 -13.63
N GLU A 430 41.51 20.08 -13.19
CA GLU A 430 41.61 19.47 -11.85
C GLU A 430 41.54 20.46 -10.66
N VAL A 431 41.65 21.77 -10.93
CA VAL A 431 41.63 22.84 -9.93
C VAL A 431 40.38 23.74 -9.99
N LEU A 432 39.45 23.50 -10.92
CA LEU A 432 38.23 24.30 -11.08
C LEU A 432 37.00 23.54 -10.55
N PRO A 433 36.30 24.05 -9.51
CA PRO A 433 35.15 23.36 -8.93
C PRO A 433 34.01 23.17 -9.95
N GLY A 434 33.55 21.92 -10.09
CA GLY A 434 32.34 21.58 -10.86
C GLY A 434 32.56 21.26 -12.34
N LEU A 435 33.78 21.39 -12.87
CA LEU A 435 34.14 20.89 -14.20
C LEU A 435 34.55 19.40 -14.16
N GLY A 436 34.49 18.75 -15.32
CA GLY A 436 35.11 17.45 -15.58
C GLY A 436 36.64 17.49 -15.40
N LYS A 437 37.31 16.39 -15.74
CA LYS A 437 38.79 16.35 -15.76
C LYS A 437 39.35 17.11 -16.95
N ILE A 438 38.60 17.17 -18.04
CA ILE A 438 38.94 17.92 -19.25
C ILE A 438 37.77 18.80 -19.63
N SER A 439 38.03 20.08 -19.93
CA SER A 439 37.03 20.98 -20.50
C SER A 439 37.61 21.81 -21.62
N LEU A 440 36.73 22.33 -22.49
CA LEU A 440 37.13 23.23 -23.55
C LEU A 440 37.32 24.65 -23.00
N LEU A 441 38.55 25.16 -23.08
CA LEU A 441 38.87 26.56 -22.84
C LEU A 441 38.73 27.35 -24.15
N ILE A 442 37.88 28.36 -24.11
CA ILE A 442 37.73 29.37 -25.16
C ILE A 442 38.34 30.66 -24.62
N TYR A 443 39.56 30.98 -25.03
CA TYR A 443 40.25 32.16 -24.53
C TYR A 443 39.61 33.46 -25.03
N TYR A 444 40.01 34.59 -24.46
CA TYR A 444 39.44 35.88 -24.82
C TYR A 444 39.62 36.22 -26.30
N ASN A 445 38.69 37.00 -26.84
CA ASN A 445 38.69 37.44 -28.23
C ASN A 445 38.71 36.28 -29.26
N CYS A 446 38.14 35.13 -28.87
CA CYS A 446 37.93 33.98 -29.76
C CYS A 446 36.47 33.89 -30.18
N ARG A 447 36.25 33.37 -31.40
CA ARG A 447 34.93 32.93 -31.87
C ARG A 447 35.04 31.51 -32.35
N ILE A 448 34.17 30.64 -31.85
CA ILE A 448 34.21 29.20 -32.13
C ILE A 448 32.83 28.72 -32.54
N ARG A 449 32.79 27.80 -33.50
CA ARG A 449 31.58 27.16 -34.00
C ARG A 449 31.58 25.68 -33.64
N PHE A 450 30.44 25.23 -33.16
CA PHE A 450 30.12 23.84 -32.89
C PHE A 450 29.07 23.40 -33.89
N SER A 451 29.34 22.32 -34.59
CA SER A 451 28.45 21.74 -35.60
C SER A 451 28.49 20.23 -35.50
N TRP A 452 27.56 19.57 -36.14
CA TRP A 452 27.48 18.12 -36.15
C TRP A 452 26.88 17.67 -37.48
N ASN A 453 27.18 16.44 -37.88
CA ASN A 453 26.64 15.89 -39.13
C ASN A 453 25.15 15.51 -39.03
N TYR A 454 24.56 15.68 -37.85
CA TYR A 454 23.16 15.37 -37.60
C TYR A 454 22.21 16.49 -38.05
N GLN A 455 21.38 16.22 -39.05
CA GLN A 455 20.56 17.25 -39.70
C GLN A 455 19.21 17.52 -39.04
N LYS A 456 18.92 16.89 -37.89
CA LYS A 456 17.62 17.00 -37.24
C LYS A 456 17.68 17.39 -35.76
N SER A 457 18.75 18.04 -35.31
CA SER A 457 18.78 18.51 -33.92
C SER A 457 17.73 19.60 -33.71
N THR A 458 16.87 19.45 -32.71
CA THR A 458 15.92 20.47 -32.24
C THR A 458 16.34 21.07 -30.90
N TYR A 459 17.31 20.47 -30.21
CA TYR A 459 17.76 20.90 -28.90
C TYR A 459 19.28 20.93 -28.79
N VAL A 460 19.79 21.94 -28.08
CA VAL A 460 21.17 21.97 -27.59
C VAL A 460 21.14 22.37 -26.13
N GLU A 461 21.86 21.63 -25.29
CA GLU A 461 22.26 22.12 -23.96
C GLU A 461 23.77 22.08 -23.81
N LEU A 462 24.30 23.03 -23.06
CA LEU A 462 25.70 23.05 -22.68
C LEU A 462 25.85 23.59 -21.26
N TYR A 463 26.87 23.09 -20.59
CA TYR A 463 27.29 23.62 -19.29
C TYR A 463 28.56 24.43 -19.46
N HIS A 464 28.58 25.64 -18.93
CA HIS A 464 29.69 26.57 -19.10
C HIS A 464 30.06 27.31 -17.81
N LEU A 465 31.31 27.80 -17.77
CA LEU A 465 31.75 28.84 -16.84
C LEU A 465 32.16 30.07 -17.63
N HIS A 466 31.41 31.15 -17.43
CA HIS A 466 31.63 32.43 -18.11
C HIS A 466 31.42 33.57 -17.12
N ASN A 467 32.45 34.35 -16.82
CA ASN A 467 32.38 35.38 -15.78
C ASN A 467 32.46 36.81 -16.30
N SER A 468 32.21 37.03 -17.59
CA SER A 468 32.37 38.33 -18.24
C SER A 468 31.09 39.13 -18.31
N GLY A 469 31.17 40.42 -17.98
CA GLY A 469 30.10 41.39 -18.23
C GLY A 469 30.09 41.96 -19.65
N SER A 470 30.98 41.50 -20.54
CA SER A 470 31.34 42.21 -21.78
C SER A 470 30.40 41.96 -22.97
N GLY A 471 29.23 41.38 -22.74
CA GLY A 471 28.21 41.19 -23.78
C GLY A 471 28.58 40.17 -24.85
N ASN A 472 29.30 39.10 -24.46
CA ASN A 472 29.58 37.95 -25.33
C ASN A 472 28.29 37.27 -25.76
N ARG A 473 28.27 36.70 -26.97
CA ARG A 473 27.03 36.21 -27.60
C ARG A 473 27.12 34.75 -27.97
N ILE A 474 26.00 34.05 -27.84
CA ILE A 474 25.78 32.75 -28.44
C ILE A 474 24.80 32.89 -29.61
N ARG A 475 25.07 32.22 -30.72
CA ARG A 475 24.23 32.22 -31.92
C ARG A 475 23.91 30.81 -32.36
N PHE A 476 22.65 30.52 -32.61
CA PHE A 476 22.20 29.24 -33.14
C PHE A 476 21.84 29.39 -34.62
N TYR A 477 22.26 28.45 -35.45
CA TYR A 477 22.00 28.44 -36.88
C TYR A 477 21.34 27.14 -37.29
N ASP A 478 20.49 27.22 -38.31
CA ASP A 478 19.88 26.03 -38.88
C ASP A 478 20.83 25.24 -39.78
N THR A 479 20.35 24.11 -40.33
CA THR A 479 21.11 23.25 -41.24
C THR A 479 21.51 23.91 -42.56
N ASN A 480 20.87 25.04 -42.94
CA ASN A 480 21.23 25.85 -44.10
C ASN A 480 22.14 27.04 -43.74
N GLY A 481 22.50 27.19 -42.46
CA GLY A 481 23.32 28.30 -41.96
C GLY A 481 22.56 29.61 -41.72
N LEU A 482 21.22 29.59 -41.68
CA LEU A 482 20.41 30.75 -41.33
C LEU A 482 20.35 30.91 -39.81
N LEU A 483 20.47 32.14 -39.33
CA LEU A 483 20.37 32.46 -37.89
C LEU A 483 18.98 32.12 -37.36
N LEU A 484 18.94 31.30 -36.31
CA LEU A 484 17.73 30.93 -35.57
C LEU A 484 17.53 31.79 -34.32
N SER A 485 18.61 32.05 -33.59
CA SER A 485 18.58 32.82 -32.34
C SER A 485 19.94 33.43 -32.04
N GLU A 486 19.94 34.57 -31.35
CA GLU A 486 21.11 35.19 -30.76
C GLU A 486 20.75 35.70 -29.35
N SER A 487 21.61 35.40 -28.38
CA SER A 487 21.46 35.89 -27.01
C SER A 487 22.80 36.21 -26.37
N VAL A 488 22.76 36.99 -25.29
CA VAL A 488 23.94 37.21 -24.44
C VAL A 488 24.20 35.94 -23.63
N ILE A 489 25.48 35.58 -23.51
CA ILE A 489 25.90 34.42 -22.73
C ILE A 489 25.69 34.73 -21.23
N PRO A 490 24.96 33.90 -20.48
CA PRO A 490 24.73 34.12 -19.05
C PRO A 490 26.05 34.09 -18.27
N ASN A 491 26.19 35.03 -17.31
CA ASN A 491 27.27 35.02 -16.33
C ASN A 491 27.07 33.85 -15.35
N SER A 492 28.18 33.25 -14.92
CA SER A 492 28.23 32.08 -14.06
C SER A 492 28.37 32.37 -12.57
N ASP A 493 28.66 33.62 -12.17
CA ASP A 493 28.61 34.12 -10.77
C ASP A 493 29.17 33.17 -9.69
N ALA A 494 30.20 32.37 -10.04
CA ALA A 494 30.93 31.36 -9.25
C ALA A 494 30.56 29.86 -9.41
N GLY A 495 29.73 29.45 -10.37
CA GLY A 495 29.40 28.03 -10.58
C GLY A 495 28.99 27.63 -12.00
N LEU A 496 29.05 26.32 -12.28
CA LEU A 496 28.73 25.78 -13.61
C LEU A 496 27.28 26.13 -13.99
N THR A 497 27.12 26.81 -15.12
CA THR A 497 25.83 27.35 -15.57
C THR A 497 25.31 26.54 -16.75
N LEU A 498 24.02 26.22 -16.73
CA LEU A 498 23.33 25.57 -17.83
C LEU A 498 22.83 26.61 -18.83
N LEU A 499 23.14 26.42 -20.10
CA LEU A 499 22.53 27.10 -21.23
C LEU A 499 21.87 26.07 -22.12
N TYR A 500 20.61 26.30 -22.50
CA TYR A 500 19.93 25.45 -23.46
C TYR A 500 19.16 26.26 -24.50
N TYR A 501 18.88 25.63 -25.64
CA TYR A 501 18.12 26.21 -26.73
C TYR A 501 17.27 25.16 -27.43
N TYR A 502 16.01 25.52 -27.71
CA TYR A 502 15.09 24.75 -28.53
C TYR A 502 14.88 25.46 -29.87
N ALA A 503 14.97 24.70 -30.96
CA ALA A 503 14.66 25.19 -32.29
C ALA A 503 13.17 25.53 -32.41
N PRO A 504 12.80 26.54 -33.23
CA PRO A 504 11.42 26.76 -33.60
C PRO A 504 10.86 25.54 -34.34
N ALA A 505 9.54 25.31 -34.23
CA ALA A 505 8.87 24.20 -34.90
C ALA A 505 9.22 24.12 -36.40
N GLY A 506 9.55 22.92 -36.87
CA GLY A 506 9.92 22.66 -38.26
C GLY A 506 11.31 23.15 -38.68
N ARG A 507 12.13 23.64 -37.75
CA ARG A 507 13.54 24.01 -37.98
C ARG A 507 14.46 23.09 -37.17
N PHE A 508 15.66 22.90 -37.69
CA PHE A 508 16.69 22.07 -37.07
C PHE A 508 17.98 22.85 -36.92
N ILE A 509 18.59 22.77 -35.74
CA ILE A 509 19.88 23.35 -35.40
C ILE A 509 20.96 22.56 -36.14
N GLY A 510 21.69 23.23 -37.03
CA GLY A 510 22.86 22.65 -37.69
C GLY A 510 24.17 22.99 -36.97
N SER A 511 24.19 24.13 -36.27
CA SER A 511 25.36 24.58 -35.51
C SER A 511 25.01 25.66 -34.50
N PHE A 512 25.91 25.90 -33.57
CA PHE A 512 25.92 27.13 -32.78
C PHE A 512 27.32 27.72 -32.68
N GLU A 513 27.39 29.01 -32.38
CA GLU A 513 28.64 29.73 -32.21
C GLU A 513 28.71 30.38 -30.84
N TRP A 514 29.86 30.24 -30.21
CA TRP A 514 30.24 30.98 -29.02
C TRP A 514 31.17 32.12 -29.44
N ASP A 515 30.69 33.35 -29.29
CA ASP A 515 31.42 34.56 -29.66
C ASP A 515 31.88 35.31 -28.42
N ALA A 516 33.14 35.05 -28.04
CA ALA A 516 33.84 35.72 -26.97
C ALA A 516 34.70 36.89 -27.49
N SER A 517 34.33 37.51 -28.63
CA SER A 517 35.09 38.62 -29.23
C SER A 517 35.20 39.85 -28.33
N ASN A 518 34.29 40.02 -27.38
CA ASN A 518 34.29 41.14 -26.44
C ASN A 518 34.89 40.76 -25.08
N GLU A 519 35.32 39.52 -24.90
CA GLU A 519 35.93 39.04 -23.67
C GLU A 519 37.24 39.78 -23.39
N VAL A 520 37.39 40.27 -22.16
CA VAL A 520 38.59 40.99 -21.70
C VAL A 520 39.36 40.22 -20.61
N ASP A 521 38.77 39.15 -20.08
CA ASP A 521 39.32 38.35 -18.99
C ASP A 521 39.93 37.02 -19.48
N SER A 522 40.13 36.02 -18.62
CA SER A 522 40.87 34.77 -18.93
C SER A 522 40.17 33.79 -19.89
N GLY A 523 38.98 34.13 -20.40
CA GLY A 523 38.19 33.28 -21.31
C GLY A 523 36.99 32.61 -20.64
N SER A 524 36.44 31.62 -21.32
CA SER A 524 35.27 30.84 -20.91
C SER A 524 35.55 29.35 -20.98
N TRP A 525 34.88 28.57 -20.14
CA TRP A 525 34.96 27.11 -20.17
C TRP A 525 33.63 26.53 -20.63
N ILE A 526 33.68 25.50 -21.49
CA ILE A 526 32.54 24.63 -21.76
C ILE A 526 32.88 23.25 -21.25
N ASP A 527 32.06 22.75 -20.33
CA ASP A 527 32.25 21.45 -19.66
C ASP A 527 31.66 20.30 -20.46
N ARG A 528 30.46 20.49 -21.00
CA ARG A 528 29.79 19.48 -21.81
C ARG A 528 28.73 20.08 -22.71
N ILE A 529 28.46 19.41 -23.82
CA ILE A 529 27.45 19.77 -24.80
C ILE A 529 26.61 18.53 -25.10
N LYS A 530 25.30 18.71 -25.17
CA LYS A 530 24.37 17.75 -25.76
C LYS A 530 23.62 18.39 -26.90
N TRP A 531 23.34 17.59 -27.91
CA TRP A 531 22.45 17.98 -28.99
C TRP A 531 21.52 16.80 -29.31
N MET A 532 20.27 17.11 -29.59
CA MET A 532 19.22 16.12 -29.86
C MET A 532 18.37 16.59 -31.02
#